data_AF-A0A1Y6HJU4-F1
#
_entry.id   AF-A0A1Y6HJU4-F1
#
_cell.length_a   1.000
_cell.length_b   1.000
_cell.length_c   1.000
_cell.angle_alpha   90.00
_cell.angle_beta   90.00
_cell.angle_gamma   90.00
#
_symmetry.space_group_name_H-M   'P 1'
#
loop_
_entity.id
_entity.type
_entity.pdbx_description
1 polymer ?
#
loop_
_entity_poly.entity_id
_entity_poly.type
_entity_poly.pdbx_seq_one_letter_code
_entity_poly.pdbx_strand_id
1 'polypeptide(L)'
;MSCFRHGAHHAFLLQDFYLRELAENLMLHLWVDDDDDDGWWHHVHDTGLDEHFGVTCSAPEDRPWRARDFTLHDPSSVLWRIGHPL
;
A
#
# COMPACT_ATOMS: atom_id res chain seq x y z
N MET A 1 -3.34 -13.84 -14.50
CA MET A 1 -2.19 -13.27 -13.78
C MET A 1 -1.78 -12.00 -14.48
N SER A 2 -1.69 -10.90 -13.75
CA SER A 2 -1.38 -9.56 -14.26
C SER A 2 -0.12 -9.06 -13.56
N CYS A 3 0.78 -8.43 -14.33
CA CYS A 3 2.00 -7.85 -13.80
C CYS A 3 1.89 -6.34 -13.80
N PHE A 4 2.04 -5.73 -12.62
CA PHE A 4 2.15 -4.30 -12.45
C PHE A 4 3.63 -3.95 -12.32
N ARG A 5 4.08 -2.94 -13.06
CA ARG A 5 5.48 -2.49 -13.05
C ARG A 5 5.54 -0.98 -12.87
N HIS A 6 6.50 -0.55 -12.08
CA HIS A 6 6.88 0.84 -11.93
C HIS A 6 8.40 0.98 -12.13
N GLY A 7 8.81 1.66 -13.20
CA GLY A 7 10.21 1.77 -13.59
C GLY A 7 10.84 0.42 -13.96
N ALA A 8 12.16 0.33 -13.82
CA ALA A 8 12.93 -0.86 -14.20
C ALA A 8 13.01 -1.94 -13.10
N HIS A 9 12.80 -1.55 -11.83
CA HIS A 9 13.16 -2.39 -10.67
C HIS A 9 11.98 -2.79 -9.79
N HIS A 10 10.79 -2.21 -9.98
CA HIS A 10 9.66 -2.47 -9.11
C HIS A 10 8.54 -3.14 -9.90
N ALA A 11 8.16 -4.33 -9.45
CA ALA A 11 7.06 -5.08 -10.04
C ALA A 11 6.40 -5.98 -9.00
N PHE A 12 5.10 -6.14 -9.11
CA PHE A 12 4.37 -7.20 -8.40
C PHE A 12 3.39 -7.90 -9.33
N LEU A 13 3.04 -9.13 -8.95
CA LEU A 13 2.11 -9.96 -9.69
C LEU A 13 0.82 -10.08 -8.89
N LEU A 14 -0.31 -9.86 -9.57
CA LEU A 14 -1.61 -10.26 -9.07
C LEU A 14 -2.08 -11.50 -9.84
N GLN A 15 -2.58 -12.47 -9.10
CA GLN A 15 -3.22 -13.65 -9.67
C GLN A 15 -4.71 -13.58 -9.37
N ASP A 16 -5.51 -14.07 -10.33
CA ASP A 16 -6.94 -14.31 -10.10
C ASP A 16 -7.09 -15.59 -9.26
N PHE A 17 -6.79 -15.44 -7.96
CA PHE A 17 -6.84 -16.48 -6.97
C PHE A 17 -7.15 -15.84 -5.62
N TYR A 18 -8.34 -16.13 -5.09
CA TYR A 18 -8.78 -15.61 -3.80
C TYR A 18 -8.99 -16.75 -2.81
N LEU A 19 -8.17 -16.73 -1.75
CA LEU A 19 -8.38 -17.50 -0.53
C LEU A 19 -8.36 -16.49 0.62
N ARG A 20 -9.50 -16.33 1.30
CA ARG A 20 -9.68 -15.29 2.33
C ARG A 20 -8.62 -15.35 3.42
N GLU A 21 -8.32 -16.56 3.92
CA GLU A 21 -7.35 -16.76 4.99
C GLU A 21 -5.95 -16.30 4.55
N LEU A 22 -5.59 -16.46 3.28
CA LEU A 22 -4.35 -15.91 2.74
C LEU A 22 -4.43 -14.38 2.66
N ALA A 23 -5.51 -13.86 2.06
CA ALA A 23 -5.62 -12.43 1.77
C ALA A 23 -5.63 -11.58 3.06
N GLU A 24 -6.35 -12.00 4.09
CA GLU A 24 -6.42 -11.33 5.39
C GLU A 24 -5.14 -11.46 6.23
N ASN A 25 -4.19 -12.34 5.84
CA ASN A 25 -2.91 -12.55 6.53
C ASN A 25 -1.70 -12.19 5.67
N LEU A 26 -1.91 -11.70 4.45
CA LEU A 26 -0.84 -11.27 3.55
C LEU A 26 -0.58 -9.78 3.74
N MET A 27 0.67 -9.43 4.04
CA MET A 27 1.16 -8.07 3.97
C MET A 27 2.15 -7.92 2.81
N LEU A 28 1.96 -6.88 2.00
CA LEU A 28 2.95 -6.39 1.06
C LEU A 28 3.52 -5.07 1.58
N HIS A 29 4.83 -4.91 1.48
CA HIS A 29 5.53 -3.69 1.87
C HIS A 29 6.03 -2.97 0.62
N LEU A 30 5.62 -1.72 0.45
CA LEU A 30 6.04 -0.85 -0.63
C LEU A 30 6.83 0.32 -0.07
N TRP A 31 8.10 0.36 -0.46
CA TRP A 31 9.00 1.46 -0.16
C TRP A 31 8.86 2.52 -1.24
N VAL A 32 8.54 3.74 -0.81
CA VAL A 32 8.37 4.89 -1.69
C VAL A 32 9.36 5.97 -1.32
N ASP A 33 9.88 6.65 -2.35
CA ASP A 33 10.55 7.93 -2.14
C ASP A 33 9.45 8.96 -1.89
N ASP A 34 9.51 9.63 -0.74
CA ASP A 34 8.59 10.70 -0.36
C ASP A 34 9.42 11.93 -0.02
N ASP A 35 9.33 12.96 -0.87
CA ASP A 35 10.08 14.22 -0.70
C ASP A 35 9.36 15.18 0.27
N ASP A 36 8.04 15.01 0.44
CA ASP A 36 7.19 15.76 1.35
C ASP A 36 6.60 14.77 2.35
N ASP A 37 6.81 14.97 3.67
CA ASP A 37 6.29 14.10 4.73
C ASP A 37 4.78 13.80 4.50
N ASP A 38 4.45 12.55 4.18
CA ASP A 38 3.10 12.03 3.85
C ASP A 38 2.54 12.31 2.44
N GLY A 39 3.37 12.68 1.47
CA GLY A 39 2.94 12.93 0.08
C GLY A 39 2.19 11.76 -0.55
N TRP A 40 2.64 10.52 -0.31
CA TRP A 40 1.93 9.32 -0.79
C TRP A 40 0.59 9.08 -0.11
N TRP A 41 0.48 9.44 1.18
CA TRP A 41 -0.79 9.32 1.88
C TRP A 41 -1.81 10.30 1.33
N HIS A 42 -1.42 11.56 1.10
CA HIS A 42 -2.28 12.54 0.44
C HIS A 42 -2.70 12.08 -0.96
N HIS A 43 -1.78 11.53 -1.74
CA HIS A 43 -2.09 11.02 -3.08
C HIS A 43 -3.20 9.96 -3.08
N VAL A 44 -3.23 9.06 -2.10
CA VAL A 44 -4.29 8.04 -1.96
C VAL A 44 -5.67 8.67 -1.75
N HIS A 45 -5.75 9.74 -0.95
CA HIS A 45 -7.01 10.43 -0.69
C HIS A 45 -7.42 11.34 -1.85
N ASP A 46 -6.48 12.06 -2.44
CA ASP A 46 -6.74 12.97 -3.57
C ASP A 46 -7.24 12.23 -4.83
N THR A 47 -6.90 10.94 -4.95
CA THR A 47 -7.34 10.07 -6.04
C THR A 47 -8.69 9.41 -5.77
N GLY A 48 -9.27 9.56 -4.56
CA GLY A 48 -10.56 9.00 -4.18
C GLY A 48 -10.59 7.48 -4.17
N LEU A 49 -9.46 6.84 -3.81
CA LEU A 49 -9.34 5.38 -3.81
C LEU A 49 -10.35 4.72 -2.87
N ASP A 50 -10.57 5.32 -1.72
CA ASP A 50 -11.53 4.91 -0.70
C ASP A 50 -12.97 4.93 -1.24
N GLU A 51 -13.36 6.02 -1.90
CA GLU A 51 -14.67 6.18 -2.51
C GLU A 51 -14.89 5.22 -3.69
N HIS A 52 -13.86 5.02 -4.52
CA HIS A 52 -14.01 4.28 -5.78
C HIS A 52 -13.87 2.77 -5.61
N PHE A 53 -13.01 2.33 -4.69
CA PHE A 53 -12.64 0.92 -4.52
C PHE A 53 -12.95 0.36 -3.13
N GLY A 54 -13.43 1.19 -2.19
CA GLY A 54 -13.73 0.74 -0.83
C GLY A 54 -12.48 0.35 -0.03
N VAL A 55 -11.31 0.91 -0.38
CA VAL A 55 -10.09 0.68 0.39
C VAL A 55 -10.17 1.37 1.75
N THR A 56 -9.49 0.82 2.74
CA THR A 56 -9.36 1.45 4.07
C THR A 56 -7.91 1.85 4.29
N CYS A 57 -7.67 3.12 4.62
CA CYS A 57 -6.34 3.68 4.81
C CYS A 57 -6.17 4.20 6.25
N SER A 58 -5.05 3.89 6.91
CA SER A 58 -4.71 4.48 8.22
C SER A 58 -4.08 5.86 8.07
N ALA A 59 -3.97 6.61 9.16
CA ALA A 59 -3.06 7.76 9.19
C ALA A 59 -1.59 7.29 9.15
N PRO A 60 -0.66 8.11 8.62
CA PRO A 60 0.77 7.87 8.70
C PRO A 60 1.30 8.06 10.12
N GLU A 61 2.23 7.21 10.53
CA GLU A 61 2.84 7.25 11.86
C GLU A 61 4.32 6.91 11.81
N ASP A 62 5.10 7.55 12.69
CA ASP A 62 6.49 7.18 12.93
C ASP A 62 6.58 5.87 13.69
N ARG A 63 7.43 4.97 13.20
CA ARG A 63 7.54 3.60 13.71
C ARG A 63 8.82 3.38 14.51
N PRO A 64 8.83 2.45 15.47
CA PRO A 64 10.04 2.09 16.24
C PRO A 64 11.23 1.62 15.38
N TRP A 65 10.98 1.22 14.12
CA TRP A 65 11.99 0.77 13.17
C TRP A 65 12.51 1.87 12.22
N ARG A 66 12.34 3.16 12.57
CA ARG A 66 12.84 4.32 11.78
C ARG A 66 12.24 4.39 10.38
N ALA A 67 10.93 4.22 10.30
CA ALA A 67 10.17 4.49 9.10
C ALA A 67 8.93 5.31 9.46
N ARG A 68 8.44 6.08 8.51
CA ARG A 68 7.13 6.70 8.54
C ARG A 68 6.26 5.96 7.55
N ASP A 69 5.22 5.30 8.03
CA ASP A 69 4.35 4.48 7.19
C ASP A 69 2.87 4.55 7.57
N PHE A 70 2.03 4.21 6.59
CA PHE A 70 0.61 3.97 6.76
C PHE A 70 0.23 2.60 6.18
N THR A 71 -0.98 2.16 6.49
CA THR A 71 -1.53 0.91 5.96
C THR A 71 -2.74 1.16 5.08
N LEU A 72 -2.84 0.41 3.99
CA LEU A 72 -3.98 0.37 3.09
C LEU A 72 -4.47 -1.06 2.93
N HIS A 73 -5.75 -1.33 3.20
CA HIS A 73 -6.39 -2.59 2.85
C HIS A 73 -7.03 -2.47 1.47
N ASP A 74 -6.62 -3.34 0.54
CA ASP A 74 -7.20 -3.39 -0.80
C ASP A 74 -8.58 -4.11 -0.80
N PRO A 75 -9.31 -4.13 -1.92
CA PRO A 75 -10.64 -4.75 -1.99
C PRO A 75 -10.65 -6.26 -1.70
N SER A 76 -9.49 -6.92 -1.72
CA SER A 76 -9.33 -8.34 -1.37
C SER A 76 -8.88 -8.54 0.08
N SER A 77 -8.80 -7.48 0.88
CA SER A 77 -8.32 -7.45 2.27
C SER A 77 -6.80 -7.59 2.45
N VAL A 78 -6.01 -7.61 1.37
CA VAL A 78 -4.53 -7.64 1.48
C VAL A 78 -4.05 -6.34 2.10
N LEU A 79 -3.14 -6.45 3.07
CA LEU A 79 -2.56 -5.32 3.76
C LEU A 79 -1.35 -4.78 2.99
N TRP A 80 -1.45 -3.56 2.51
CA TRP A 80 -0.32 -2.80 1.97
C TRP A 80 0.23 -1.90 3.06
N ARG A 81 1.52 -2.04 3.41
CA ARG A 81 2.24 -1.06 4.21
C ARG A 81 3.06 -0.20 3.26
N ILE A 82 2.86 1.11 3.29
CA ILE A 82 3.46 2.07 2.37
C ILE A 82 4.16 3.14 3.19
N GLY A 83 5.43 3.42 2.91
CA GLY A 83 6.20 4.39 3.69
C GLY A 83 7.60 4.66 3.17
N HIS A 84 8.30 5.53 3.90
CA HIS A 84 9.64 6.03 3.61
C HIS A 84 10.52 6.03 4.89
N PRO A 85 11.85 6.34 4.84
CA PRO A 85 12.72 6.23 6.01
C PRO A 85 12.64 7.51 6.80
N LEU A 86 12.88 7.42 8.09
CA LEU A 86 13.14 8.58 8.94
C LEU A 86 14.65 8.86 9.01
#